data_AF-A0A7R7CFM6-F1
#
_entry.id   AF-A0A7R7CFM6-F1
#
_cell.length_a   1.000
_cell.length_b   1.000
_cell.length_c   1.000
_cell.angle_alpha   90.00
_cell.angle_beta   90.00
_cell.angle_gamma   90.00
#
_symmetry.space_group_name_H-M   'P 1'
#
loop_
_entity.id
_entity.type
_entity.pdbx_description
1 polymer ?
#
loop_
_entity_poly.entity_id
_entity_poly.type
_entity_poly.pdbx_seq_one_letter_code
_entity_poly.pdbx_strand_id
1 'polypeptide(L)'
;MNGDLIRSICWKISDFVATRGRNDQYGIFQQSLVNRADLHRVMNEYPATFVSPPKTAYSDLEVTEENDGTWSVEVPLWSKEEGASDLCLMLTFAQEGDDIRVSLDDCYVP
;
A
#
# COMPACT_ATOMS: atom_id res chain seq x y z
N MET A 1 -13.02 -6.91 7.43
CA MET A 1 -12.09 -6.33 8.42
C MET A 1 -10.72 -6.06 7.81
N ASN A 2 -9.99 -7.06 7.32
CA ASN A 2 -8.66 -6.79 6.68
C ASN A 2 -8.77 -6.12 5.29
N GLY A 3 -9.81 -6.42 4.51
CA GLY A 3 -10.01 -5.80 3.19
C GLY A 3 -10.24 -4.28 3.25
N ASP A 4 -10.95 -3.80 4.28
CA ASP A 4 -11.19 -2.36 4.50
C ASP A 4 -9.89 -1.63 4.89
N LEU A 5 -9.04 -2.30 5.67
CA LEU A 5 -7.72 -1.78 6.06
C LEU A 5 -6.81 -1.60 4.84
N ILE A 6 -6.67 -2.65 4.01
CA ILE A 6 -5.85 -2.60 2.80
C ILE A 6 -6.34 -1.48 1.87
N ARG A 7 -7.65 -1.38 1.66
CA ARG A 7 -8.24 -0.31 0.84
C ARG A 7 -7.92 1.08 1.41
N SER A 8 -8.01 1.25 2.73
CA SER A 8 -7.65 2.51 3.38
C SER A 8 -6.16 2.84 3.26
N ILE A 9 -5.28 1.83 3.32
CA ILE A 9 -3.83 2.02 3.13
C ILE A 9 -3.53 2.43 1.70
N CYS A 10 -4.04 1.69 0.70
CA CYS A 10 -3.86 2.03 -0.72
C CYS A 10 -4.32 3.47 -1.00
N TRP A 11 -5.50 3.85 -0.52
CA TRP A 11 -6.05 5.20 -0.75
C TRP A 11 -5.16 6.32 -0.18
N LYS A 12 -4.62 6.14 1.04
CA LYS A 12 -3.75 7.13 1.67
C LYS A 12 -2.40 7.25 0.97
N ILE A 13 -1.86 6.15 0.47
CA ILE A 13 -0.58 6.15 -0.24
C ILE A 13 -0.75 6.72 -1.65
N SER A 14 -1.88 6.45 -2.31
CA SER A 14 -2.21 7.12 -3.58
C SER A 14 -2.18 8.63 -3.45
N ASP A 15 -2.78 9.19 -2.39
CA ASP A 15 -2.74 10.63 -2.12
C ASP A 15 -1.30 11.14 -1.95
N PHE A 16 -0.46 10.39 -1.22
CA PHE A 16 0.95 10.73 -1.05
C PHE A 16 1.74 10.68 -2.37
N VAL A 17 1.59 9.62 -3.17
CA VAL A 17 2.28 9.48 -4.47
C VAL A 17 1.76 10.52 -5.47
N ALA A 18 0.45 10.78 -5.49
CA ALA A 18 -0.20 11.80 -6.31
C ALA A 18 0.41 13.20 -6.12
N THR A 19 0.68 13.58 -4.86
CA THR A 19 1.33 14.87 -4.56
C THR A 19 2.77 14.96 -5.07
N ARG A 20 3.47 13.82 -5.22
CA ARG A 20 4.82 13.77 -5.84
C ARG A 20 4.75 13.81 -7.37
N GLY A 21 3.70 13.23 -7.97
CA GLY A 21 3.46 13.19 -9.42
C GLY A 21 2.99 14.50 -10.06
N ARG A 22 2.72 15.57 -9.28
CA ARG A 22 2.27 16.90 -9.76
C ARG A 22 0.99 16.91 -10.61
N ASN A 23 -0.06 16.18 -10.21
CA ASN A 23 -1.39 16.35 -10.77
C ASN A 23 -2.33 16.64 -9.59
N ASP A 24 -3.28 17.54 -9.77
CA ASP A 24 -4.23 17.95 -8.71
C ASP A 24 -5.58 17.22 -8.84
N GLN A 25 -5.72 16.37 -9.87
CA GLN A 25 -6.93 15.60 -10.17
C GLN A 25 -6.51 14.20 -10.63
N TYR A 26 -6.83 13.17 -9.85
CA TYR A 26 -6.62 11.77 -10.26
C TYR A 26 -7.77 10.87 -9.80
N GLY A 27 -8.21 9.95 -10.65
CA GLY A 27 -8.91 8.75 -10.23
C GLY A 27 -7.92 7.70 -9.72
N ILE A 28 -8.35 6.94 -8.71
CA ILE A 28 -7.58 5.81 -8.16
C ILE A 28 -8.20 4.53 -8.68
N PHE A 29 -7.46 3.80 -9.51
CA PHE A 29 -7.85 2.46 -9.95
C PHE A 29 -7.03 1.42 -9.19
N GLN A 30 -7.69 0.70 -8.29
CA GLN A 30 -7.03 -0.37 -7.53
C GLN A 30 -7.13 -1.70 -8.29
N GLN A 31 -5.97 -2.23 -8.69
CA GLN A 31 -5.80 -3.58 -9.19
C GLN A 31 -5.04 -4.41 -8.14
N SER A 32 -5.42 -5.68 -8.00
CA SER A 32 -4.67 -6.63 -7.16
C SER A 32 -3.97 -7.60 -8.10
N LEU A 33 -2.64 -7.59 -8.11
CA LEU A 33 -1.84 -8.56 -8.86
C LEU A 33 -1.57 -9.81 -8.04
N VAL A 34 -1.56 -9.71 -6.71
CA VAL A 34 -1.68 -10.86 -5.80
C VAL A 34 -3.11 -11.41 -5.79
N ASN A 35 -3.21 -12.73 -5.68
CA ASN A 35 -4.47 -13.40 -5.39
C ASN A 35 -4.98 -12.93 -4.03
N ARG A 36 -6.14 -12.28 -4.00
CA ARG A 36 -6.79 -11.80 -2.77
C ARG A 36 -6.93 -12.89 -1.70
N ALA A 37 -7.11 -14.15 -2.11
CA ALA A 37 -7.19 -15.26 -1.17
C ALA A 37 -5.86 -15.51 -0.46
N ASP A 38 -4.73 -15.34 -1.14
CA ASP A 38 -3.42 -15.56 -0.56
C ASP A 38 -3.02 -14.41 0.38
N LEU A 39 -3.30 -13.16 -0.01
CA LEU A 39 -3.15 -12.00 0.88
C LEU A 39 -3.97 -12.15 2.16
N HIS A 40 -5.25 -12.53 2.03
CA HIS A 40 -6.11 -12.77 3.18
C HIS A 40 -5.61 -13.92 4.04
N ARG A 41 -5.03 -14.95 3.43
CA ARG A 41 -4.44 -16.08 4.15
C ARG A 41 -3.23 -15.63 4.95
N VAL A 42 -2.25 -14.96 4.34
CA VAL A 42 -1.04 -14.44 5.00
C VAL A 42 -1.42 -13.54 6.18
N MET A 43 -2.32 -12.56 5.96
CA MET A 43 -2.76 -11.66 7.03
C MET A 43 -3.65 -12.33 8.11
N ASN A 44 -4.30 -13.46 7.84
CA ASN A 44 -5.07 -14.17 8.86
C ASN A 44 -4.22 -15.20 9.63
N GLU A 45 -3.20 -15.76 8.99
CA GLU A 45 -2.25 -16.69 9.60
C GLU A 45 -1.22 -15.96 10.46
N TYR A 46 -0.95 -14.68 10.15
CA TYR A 46 -0.07 -13.85 10.96
C TYR A 46 -0.73 -13.54 12.32
N PRO A 47 -0.07 -13.87 13.46
CA PRO A 47 -0.68 -13.82 14.78
C PRO A 47 -0.69 -12.40 15.37
N ALA A 48 -1.22 -11.42 14.62
CA ALA A 48 -1.26 -10.02 15.04
C ALA A 48 -2.60 -9.36 14.73
N THR A 49 -2.94 -8.32 15.51
CA THR A 49 -4.16 -7.55 15.32
C THR A 49 -3.87 -6.34 14.44
N PHE A 50 -4.09 -6.49 13.13
CA PHE A 50 -3.81 -5.40 12.18
C PHE A 50 -4.71 -4.17 12.39
N VAL A 51 -4.10 -2.99 12.39
CA VAL A 51 -4.72 -1.67 12.57
C VAL A 51 -4.22 -0.68 11.53
N SER A 52 -4.94 0.44 11.38
CA SER A 52 -4.47 1.52 10.51
C SER A 52 -3.16 2.12 11.02
N PRO A 53 -2.18 2.36 10.13
CA PRO A 53 -0.97 3.09 10.48
C PRO A 53 -1.29 4.48 11.07
N PRO A 54 -0.50 4.98 12.03
CA PRO A 54 -0.60 6.36 12.46
C PRO A 54 -0.31 7.31 11.30
N LYS A 55 -0.85 8.53 11.31
CA LYS A 55 -0.65 9.49 10.20
C LYS A 55 0.83 9.75 9.88
N THR A 56 1.68 9.75 10.91
CA THR A 56 3.13 9.95 10.77
C THR A 56 3.81 8.81 10.00
N ALA A 57 3.29 7.58 10.08
CA ALA A 57 3.87 6.43 9.38
C ALA A 57 3.92 6.63 7.86
N TYR A 58 2.95 7.34 7.29
CA TYR A 58 2.92 7.61 5.85
C TYR A 58 4.01 8.60 5.41
N SER A 59 4.50 9.45 6.32
CA SER A 59 5.56 10.42 6.02
C SER A 59 6.94 9.77 5.90
N ASP A 60 7.13 8.64 6.60
CA ASP A 60 8.38 7.88 6.64
C ASP A 60 8.41 6.72 5.63
N LEU A 61 7.38 6.58 4.78
CA LEU A 61 7.36 5.53 3.76
C LEU A 61 8.44 5.77 2.72
N GLU A 62 9.23 4.73 2.48
CA GLU A 62 10.15 4.69 1.36
C GLU A 62 9.36 4.48 0.08
N VAL A 63 9.43 5.47 -0.81
CA VAL A 63 8.81 5.42 -2.13
C VAL A 63 9.94 5.51 -3.13
N THR A 64 10.13 4.43 -3.86
CA THR A 64 11.16 4.30 -4.88
C THR A 64 10.53 4.62 -6.22
N GLU A 65 11.05 5.65 -6.89
CA GLU A 65 10.71 5.89 -8.29
C GLU A 65 11.47 4.87 -9.15
N GLU A 66 10.72 4.11 -9.93
CA GLU A 66 11.28 3.11 -10.84
C GLU A 66 11.60 3.79 -12.18
N ASN A 67 10.97 3.35 -13.26
CA ASN A 67 11.03 3.96 -14.58
C ASN A 67 9.61 4.20 -15.12
N ASP A 68 9.50 5.05 -16.14
CA ASP A 68 8.24 5.25 -16.90
C ASP A 68 7.04 5.73 -16.04
N GLY A 69 7.27 6.58 -15.02
CA GLY A 69 6.19 7.10 -14.18
C GLY A 69 5.56 6.03 -13.28
N THR A 70 6.39 5.09 -12.83
CA THR A 70 6.02 4.04 -11.88
C THR A 70 6.76 4.23 -10.56
N TRP A 71 6.09 3.96 -9.44
CA TRP A 71 6.65 4.04 -8.10
C TRP A 71 6.37 2.76 -7.32
N SER A 72 7.40 2.21 -6.69
CA SER A 72 7.30 1.09 -5.76
C SER A 72 7.24 1.62 -4.33
N VAL A 73 6.34 1.07 -3.52
CA VAL A 73 6.18 1.46 -2.11
C VAL A 73 6.08 0.21 -1.26
N GLU A 74 7.01 0.07 -0.32
CA GLU A 74 6.97 -0.92 0.74
C GLU A 74 6.31 -0.33 1.98
N VAL A 75 5.27 -1.01 2.47
CA VAL A 75 4.45 -0.50 3.56
C VAL A 75 4.38 -1.57 4.65
N PRO A 76 5.03 -1.35 5.81
CA PRO A 76 4.81 -2.24 6.93
C PRO A 76 3.33 -2.22 7.35
N LEU A 77 2.79 -3.38 7.67
CA LEU A 77 1.46 -3.48 8.25
C LEU A 77 1.55 -3.12 9.73
N TRP A 78 0.61 -2.30 10.20
CA TRP A 78 0.58 -1.95 11.62
C TRP A 78 -0.22 -2.97 12.42
N SER A 79 0.33 -3.42 13.54
CA SER A 79 -0.36 -4.24 14.53
C SER A 79 -0.51 -3.49 15.86
N LYS A 80 -1.44 -3.95 16.72
CA LYS A 80 -1.56 -3.42 18.09
C LYS A 80 -0.39 -3.84 18.98
N GLU A 81 0.18 -4.99 18.67
CA GLU A 81 1.19 -5.66 19.47
C GLU A 81 2.57 -5.04 19.27
N GLU A 82 2.92 -4.71 18.03
CA GLU A 82 4.30 -4.35 17.64
C GLU A 82 4.41 -2.92 17.10
N GLY A 83 3.29 -2.28 16.77
CA GLY A 83 3.32 -1.05 15.98
C GLY A 83 3.58 -1.41 14.52
N ALA A 84 4.71 -0.99 13.95
CA ALA A 84 5.08 -1.45 12.61
C ALA A 84 5.49 -2.93 12.71
N SER A 85 4.74 -3.81 12.06
CA SER A 85 5.03 -5.24 12.00
C SER A 85 6.11 -5.51 10.96
N ASP A 86 6.80 -6.65 11.09
CA ASP A 86 7.72 -7.16 10.07
C ASP A 86 6.98 -7.65 8.81
N LEU A 87 5.65 -7.69 8.80
CA LEU A 87 4.87 -8.01 7.60
C LEU A 87 4.65 -6.74 6.75
N CYS A 88 5.11 -6.75 5.50
CA CYS A 88 5.01 -5.62 4.57
C CYS A 88 4.04 -5.91 3.42
N LEU A 89 3.42 -4.85 2.89
CA LEU A 89 2.75 -4.84 1.60
C LEU A 89 3.66 -4.19 0.56
N MET A 90 3.79 -4.82 -0.60
CA MET A 90 4.39 -4.21 -1.78
C MET A 90 3.30 -3.65 -2.68
N LEU A 91 3.41 -2.36 -2.99
CA LEU A 91 2.50 -1.63 -3.85
C LEU A 91 3.25 -0.97 -4.99
N THR A 92 2.76 -1.15 -6.20
CA THR A 92 3.24 -0.45 -7.40
C THR A 92 2.19 0.57 -7.84
N PHE A 93 2.60 1.82 -7.98
CA PHE A 93 1.78 2.91 -8.49
C PHE A 93 2.25 3.24 -9.91
N ALA A 94 1.34 3.28 -10.87
CA ALA A 94 1.65 3.68 -12.23
C ALA A 94 0.76 4.85 -12.64
N GLN A 95 1.37 5.87 -13.26
CA GLN A 95 0.61 6.95 -13.87
C GLN A 95 0.02 6.49 -15.21
N GLU A 96 -1.31 6.46 -15.31
CA GLU A 96 -2.04 6.14 -16.53
C GLU A 96 -2.83 7.39 -16.98
N GLY A 97 -2.14 8.30 -17.68
CA GLY A 97 -2.70 9.60 -18.06
C GLY A 97 -2.89 10.51 -16.84
N ASP A 98 -4.14 10.92 -16.60
CA ASP A 98 -4.53 11.69 -15.41
C ASP A 98 -4.93 10.81 -14.22
N ASP A 99 -4.88 9.49 -14.35
CA ASP A 99 -5.23 8.56 -13.27
C ASP A 99 -3.98 7.93 -12.65
N ILE A 100 -4.09 7.50 -11.39
CA ILE A 100 -3.10 6.64 -10.74
C ILE A 100 -3.70 5.24 -10.58
N ARG A 101 -3.03 4.28 -11.20
CA ARG A 101 -3.28 2.86 -10.96
C ARG A 101 -2.44 2.39 -9.79
N VAL A 102 -3.07 1.71 -8.85
CA VAL A 102 -2.41 1.06 -7.71
C VAL A 102 -2.51 -0.43 -7.90
N SER A 103 -1.37 -1.09 -7.96
CA SER A 103 -1.23 -2.53 -7.94
C SER A 103 -0.79 -2.96 -6.55
N LEU A 104 -1.49 -3.94 -5.98
CA LEU A 104 -0.96 -4.70 -4.85
C LEU A 104 -0.20 -5.90 -5.43
N ASP A 105 1.12 -5.91 -5.25
CA ASP A 105 2.04 -6.87 -5.87
C ASP A 105 2.31 -8.06 -4.97
N ASP A 106 2.53 -7.83 -3.67
CA ASP A 106 2.83 -8.90 -2.72
C ASP A 106 2.56 -8.51 -1.25
N CYS A 107 2.58 -9.51 -0.37
CA CYS A 107 2.62 -9.36 1.07
C CYS A 107 3.57 -10.38 1.68
N TYR A 108 4.67 -9.91 2.26
CA TYR A 108 5.78 -10.74 2.71
C TYR A 108 6.44 -10.17 3.97
N VAL A 109 7.29 -10.98 4.59
CA VAL A 109 8.20 -10.55 5.65
C VAL A 109 9.57 -10.33 5.03
N PRO A 110 10.18 -9.12 5.09
CA PRO A 110 11.46 -8.78 4.47
C PRO A 110 12.65 -9.64 4.92
#